data_AF-A0A847NIZ6-F1
#
_entry.id   AF-A0A847NIZ6-F1
#
_cell.length_a   1.000
_cell.length_b   1.000
_cell.length_c   1.000
_cell.angle_alpha   90.00
_cell.angle_beta   90.00
_cell.angle_gamma   90.00
#
_symmetry.space_group_name_H-M   'P 1'
#
loop_
_entity.id
_entity.type
_entity.pdbx_description
1 polymer ?
#
loop_
_entity_poly.entity_id
_entity_poly.type
_entity_poly.pdbx_seq_one_letter_code
_entity_poly.pdbx_strand_id
1 'polypeptide(L)'
;MENSYRFYRNLACDYFPCHKVENKEEFNCMFCYCPLYLLEDCGGNYIDNSGIKDCSNCLIPHKPNGYDYINKKLMEQNNLKRKNREGR
;
A
#
# COMPACT_ATOMS: atom_id res chain seq x y z
N MET A 1 -3.10 22.53 5.79
CA MET A 1 -3.12 21.08 5.56
C MET A 1 -4.56 20.65 5.54
N GLU A 2 -5.04 20.12 4.43
CA GLU A 2 -6.35 19.47 4.39
C GLU A 2 -6.20 18.13 5.10
N ASN A 3 -6.96 17.89 6.17
CA ASN A 3 -6.90 16.67 6.98
C ASN A 3 -7.57 15.52 6.23
N SER A 4 -6.96 15.07 5.13
CA SER A 4 -7.46 13.96 4.34
C SER A 4 -6.98 12.64 4.93
N TYR A 5 -7.94 11.76 5.22
CA TYR A 5 -7.67 10.36 5.57
C TYR A 5 -7.19 9.54 4.37
N ARG A 6 -7.30 10.06 3.14
CA ARG A 6 -6.89 9.38 1.90
C ARG A 6 -5.51 9.77 1.42
N PHE A 7 -5.05 10.98 1.78
CA PHE A 7 -3.80 11.52 1.28
C PHE A 7 -3.22 12.55 2.23
N TYR A 8 -1.98 12.36 2.66
CA TYR A 8 -1.26 13.39 3.40
C TYR A 8 0.25 13.29 3.18
N ARG A 9 0.93 14.40 3.45
CA ARG A 9 2.39 14.51 3.42
C ARG A 9 2.89 15.01 4.76
N ASN A 10 3.62 14.16 5.48
CA ASN A 10 4.35 14.58 6.67
C ASN A 10 5.74 15.07 6.26
N LEU A 11 5.82 16.31 5.76
CA LEU A 11 7.08 16.91 5.30
C LEU A 11 8.12 17.09 6.42
N ALA A 12 7.71 17.04 7.68
CA ALA A 12 8.59 17.10 8.84
C ALA A 12 9.16 15.72 9.26
N CYS A 13 8.77 14.64 8.59
CA CYS A 13 9.30 13.31 8.85
C CYS A 13 10.74 13.18 8.33
N ASP A 14 11.68 12.72 9.16
CA ASP A 14 13.08 12.49 8.78
C ASP A 14 13.24 11.48 7.64
N TYR A 15 12.23 10.63 7.44
CA TYR A 15 12.21 9.65 6.37
C TYR A 15 11.57 10.17 5.09
N PHE A 16 11.08 11.42 4.99
CA PHE A 16 10.35 11.87 3.80
C PHE A 16 11.27 12.27 2.61
N PRO A 17 11.02 11.78 1.38
CA PRO A 17 10.15 10.65 1.04
C PRO A 17 10.84 9.32 1.39
N CYS A 18 10.08 8.36 1.94
CA CYS A 18 10.69 7.10 2.41
C CYS A 18 11.06 6.16 1.26
N HIS A 19 10.53 6.43 0.07
CA HIS A 19 10.88 5.76 -1.17
C HIS A 19 11.40 6.77 -2.19
N LYS A 20 12.27 6.31 -3.09
CA LYS A 20 12.73 7.14 -4.20
C LYS A 20 11.58 7.42 -5.16
N VAL A 21 11.27 8.70 -5.39
CA VAL A 21 10.22 9.16 -6.29
C VAL A 21 10.68 10.36 -7.11
N GLU A 22 10.10 10.52 -8.30
CA GLU A 22 10.36 11.67 -9.18
C GLU A 22 9.59 12.91 -8.72
N ASN A 23 8.34 12.73 -8.26
CA ASN A 23 7.48 13.82 -7.81
C ASN A 23 7.08 13.66 -6.33
N LYS A 24 7.65 14.50 -5.45
CA LYS A 24 7.33 14.52 -4.01
C LYS A 24 5.95 15.11 -3.70
N GLU A 25 5.33 15.84 -4.64
CA GLU A 25 3.98 16.40 -4.47
C GLU A 25 2.90 15.31 -4.51
N GLU A 26 3.15 14.24 -5.26
CA GLU A 26 2.25 13.09 -5.38
C GLU A 26 2.53 11.99 -4.34
N PHE A 27 3.58 12.14 -3.53
CA PHE A 27 3.95 11.15 -2.54
C PHE A 27 2.98 11.16 -1.35
N ASN A 28 2.32 10.04 -1.10
CA ASN A 28 1.44 9.85 0.05
C ASN A 28 2.21 9.19 1.19
N CYS A 29 2.27 9.81 2.37
CA CYS A 29 2.90 9.23 3.56
C CYS A 29 2.08 8.10 4.19
N MET A 30 0.87 7.86 3.70
CA MET A 30 0.03 6.79 4.22
C MET A 30 0.66 5.41 3.98
N PHE A 31 0.40 4.50 4.92
CA PHE A 31 0.88 3.12 4.89
C PHE A 31 2.40 3.01 4.77
N CYS A 32 3.13 3.52 5.77
CA CYS A 32 4.59 3.34 5.88
C CYS A 32 5.03 1.86 5.90
N TYR A 33 4.11 0.92 6.07
CA TYR A 33 4.28 -0.50 5.77
C TYR A 33 3.26 -0.93 4.70
N CYS A 34 3.59 -1.94 3.90
CA CYS A 34 2.67 -2.46 2.88
C CYS A 34 1.52 -3.26 3.52
N PRO A 35 0.26 -2.79 3.46
CA PRO A 35 -0.87 -3.51 4.05
C PRO A 35 -1.22 -4.80 3.29
N LEU A 36 -0.70 -4.95 2.06
CA LEU A 36 -0.88 -6.13 1.20
C LEU A 36 0.34 -7.06 1.24
N TYR A 37 1.20 -6.94 2.25
CA TYR A 37 2.42 -7.76 2.38
C TYR A 37 2.12 -9.26 2.28
N LEU A 38 1.04 -9.73 2.92
CA LEU A 38 0.69 -11.16 2.94
C LEU A 38 -0.07 -11.65 1.70
N LEU A 39 -0.33 -10.79 0.71
CA LEU A 39 -1.04 -11.18 -0.51
C LEU A 39 -0.05 -11.38 -1.65
N GLU A 40 -0.06 -12.54 -2.29
CA GLU A 40 0.76 -12.81 -3.48
C GLU A 40 0.30 -11.95 -4.66
N ASP A 41 -1.01 -12.00 -4.98
CA ASP A 41 -1.62 -11.19 -6.05
C ASP A 41 -2.03 -9.77 -5.55
N CYS A 42 -1.06 -9.08 -4.95
CA CYS A 42 -1.24 -7.70 -4.51
C CYS A 42 -1.10 -6.67 -5.64
N GLY A 43 -0.69 -7.09 -6.84
CA GLY A 43 -0.43 -6.23 -8.01
C GLY A 43 0.72 -5.22 -7.86
N GLY A 44 1.57 -5.40 -6.85
CA GLY A 44 2.79 -4.62 -6.63
C GLY A 44 4.02 -5.23 -7.30
N ASN A 45 5.12 -4.47 -7.30
CA ASN A 45 6.42 -4.84 -7.88
C ASN A 45 7.43 -5.23 -6.79
N TYR A 46 7.00 -6.03 -5.81
CA TYR A 46 7.89 -6.53 -4.77
C TYR A 46 8.93 -7.49 -5.36
N ILE A 47 10.04 -7.68 -4.64
CA ILE A 47 11.06 -8.67 -4.97
C ILE A 47 11.02 -9.74 -3.88
N ASP A 48 11.12 -11.02 -4.27
CA ASP A 48 11.36 -12.08 -3.28
C ASP A 48 12.82 -12.05 -2.84
N ASN A 49 13.03 -11.89 -1.54
CA ASN A 49 14.34 -11.93 -0.91
C ASN A 49 14.37 -13.09 0.09
N SER A 50 14.67 -14.29 -0.39
CA SER A 50 14.74 -15.51 0.43
C SER A 50 13.42 -15.83 1.15
N GLY A 51 12.30 -15.72 0.42
CA GLY A 51 10.95 -15.92 0.96
C GLY A 51 10.40 -14.71 1.74
N ILE A 52 11.15 -13.61 1.81
CA ILE A 52 10.69 -12.34 2.38
C ILE A 52 10.27 -11.42 1.24
N LYS A 53 9.08 -10.84 1.35
CA LYS A 53 8.51 -9.96 0.34
C LYS A 53 9.06 -8.54 0.46
N ASP A 54 10.15 -8.23 -0.24
CA ASP A 54 10.74 -6.89 -0.23
C ASP A 54 9.92 -5.90 -1.06
N CYS A 55 9.24 -4.98 -0.38
CA CYS A 55 8.41 -3.94 -1.00
C CYS A 55 9.11 -2.58 -1.11
N SER A 56 10.42 -2.48 -0.84
CA SER A 56 11.16 -1.21 -0.77
C SER A 56 11.19 -0.40 -2.09
N ASN A 57 10.80 -1.02 -3.21
CA ASN A 57 10.66 -0.37 -4.52
C ASN A 57 9.19 -0.16 -4.95
N CYS A 58 8.23 -0.45 -4.06
CA CYS A 58 6.81 -0.38 -4.35
C CYS A 58 6.21 0.97 -3.93
N LEU A 59 5.60 1.66 -4.89
CA LEU A 59 4.98 2.96 -4.66
C LEU A 59 3.45 2.90 -4.56
N ILE A 60 2.82 1.73 -4.69
CA ILE A 60 1.36 1.61 -4.67
C ILE A 60 0.74 2.30 -3.45
N PRO A 61 1.20 2.05 -2.20
CA PRO A 61 0.62 2.71 -1.03
C PRO A 61 0.88 4.23 -1.02
N HIS A 62 1.94 4.66 -1.70
CA HIS A 62 2.46 6.02 -1.69
C HIS A 62 2.03 6.89 -2.87
N LYS A 63 1.09 6.40 -3.71
CA LYS A 63 0.47 7.19 -4.79
C LYS A 63 -0.76 7.95 -4.29
N PRO A 64 -1.21 9.00 -5.01
CA PRO A 64 -2.43 9.73 -4.66
C PRO A 64 -3.67 8.85 -4.51
N ASN A 65 -3.79 7.80 -5.33
CA ASN A 65 -4.88 6.83 -5.30
C ASN A 65 -4.56 5.54 -4.51
N GLY A 66 -3.44 5.51 -3.77
CA GLY A 66 -2.99 4.33 -3.03
C GLY A 66 -4.03 3.84 -2.02
N TYR A 67 -4.69 4.76 -1.30
CA TYR A 67 -5.76 4.41 -0.35
C TYR A 67 -6.86 3.54 -0.96
N ASP A 68 -7.38 3.95 -2.11
CA ASP A 68 -8.49 3.27 -2.76
C ASP A 68 -8.05 1.89 -3.27
N TYR A 69 -6.82 1.80 -3.83
CA TYR A 69 -6.26 0.53 -4.29
C TYR A 69 -6.12 -0.50 -3.15
N ILE A 70 -5.50 -0.08 -2.04
CA ILE A 70 -5.28 -0.95 -0.88
C ILE A 70 -6.61 -1.46 -0.32
N ASN A 71 -7.56 -0.56 -0.07
CA ASN A 71 -8.84 -0.94 0.50
C ASN A 71 -9.65 -1.83 -0.43
N LYS A 72 -9.63 -1.58 -1.75
CA LYS A 72 -10.27 -2.45 -2.74
C LYS A 72 -9.72 -3.87 -2.67
N LYS A 73 -8.39 -4.04 -2.71
CA LYS A 73 -7.74 -5.36 -2.61
C LYS A 73 -8.10 -6.08 -1.30
N LEU A 74 -8.09 -5.38 -0.17
CA LEU A 74 -8.48 -5.97 1.12
C LEU A 74 -9.96 -6.40 1.14
N MET A 75 -10.86 -5.59 0.57
CA MET A 75 -12.28 -5.93 0.46
C MET A 75 -12.52 -7.16 -0.43
N GLU A 76 -11.81 -7.26 -1.57
CA GLU A 76 -11.86 -8.43 -2.45
C GLU A 76 -11.46 -9.71 -1.68
N GLN A 77 -10.36 -9.66 -0.92
CA GLN A 77 -9.89 -10.79 -0.11
C GLN A 77 -10.89 -11.17 1.00
N ASN A 78 -11.51 -10.19 1.65
CA ASN A 78 -12.54 -10.44 2.65
C ASN A 78 -13.78 -11.11 2.05
N ASN A 79 -14.20 -10.68 0.86
CA ASN A 79 -15.33 -11.27 0.15
C ASN A 79 -15.04 -12.71 -0.29
N LEU A 80 -13.82 -12.98 -0.78
CA LEU A 80 -13.38 -14.35 -1.10
C LEU A 80 -13.41 -15.24 0.14
N LYS A 81 -12.89 -14.76 1.28
CA LYS A 81 -12.92 -15.50 2.55
C LYS A 81 -14.35 -15.79 3.03
N ARG A 82 -15.31 -14.86 2.82
CA ARG A 82 -16.72 -15.06 3.16
C ARG A 82 -17.37 -16.14 2.29
N LYS A 83 -17.23 -16.05 0.96
CA LYS A 83 -17.75 -17.05 0.02
C LYS A 83 -17.22 -18.47 0.32
N ASN A 84 -15.93 -18.56 0.66
CA ASN A 84 -15.30 -19.84 1.01
C ASN A 84 -15.79 -20.43 2.35
N ARG A 85 -16.39 -19.62 3.23
CA ARG A 85 -17.02 -20.09 4.48
C ARG A 85 -18.47 -20.53 4.26
N GLU A 86 -19.19 -19.85 3.37
CA GLU A 86 -20.59 -20.17 3.03
C GLU A 86 -20.72 -21.42 2.14
N GLY A 87 -19.67 -21.75 1.37
CA GLY A 87 -19.59 -22.98 0.58
C GLY A 87 -18.99 -24.20 1.30
N ARG A 88 -18.78 -24.13 2.61
CA ARG A 88 -18.36 -25.25 3.48
C ARG A 88 -19.51 -25.70 4.34
#